data_AF-A0A3P7JHS7-F1
#
_entry.id   AF-A0A3P7JHS7-F1
#
_cell.length_a   1.000
_cell.length_b   1.000
_cell.length_c   1.000
_cell.angle_alpha   90.00
_cell.angle_beta   90.00
_cell.angle_gamma   90.00
#
_symmetry.space_group_name_H-M   'P 1'
#
loop_
_entity.id
_entity.type
_entity.pdbx_description
1 polymer ?
#
loop_
_entity_poly.entity_id
_entity_poly.type
_entity_poly.pdbx_seq_one_letter_code
_entity_poly.pdbx_strand_id
1 'polypeptide(L)'
;MKHPHEMKGPTGVLSVGISLVTIIYAACGFYGYITYGDNVAASITLNLSNSPVDFSVKVMLMLVVFVSYLLQEFPVVEMLFPYIKRPLRARSVKRAYIIGIEYAFRFIFVLITRELLLYLRNQK
;
A
#
# COMPACT_ATOMS: atom_id res chain seq x y z
N MET A 1 -10.17 21.49 -9.28
CA MET A 1 -11.19 21.71 -8.23
C MET A 1 -11.48 23.20 -8.16
N LYS A 2 -12.74 23.62 -8.26
CA LYS A 2 -13.12 25.05 -8.32
C LYS A 2 -13.14 25.74 -6.94
N HIS A 3 -13.43 25.00 -5.85
CA HIS A 3 -13.51 25.56 -4.48
C HIS A 3 -12.70 24.70 -3.47
N PRO A 4 -11.39 24.97 -3.31
CA PRO A 4 -10.51 24.14 -2.46
C PRO A 4 -10.72 24.32 -0.95
N HIS A 5 -11.37 25.40 -0.51
CA HIS A 5 -11.65 25.67 0.90
C HIS A 5 -12.79 24.79 1.46
N GLU A 6 -13.75 24.41 0.62
CA GLU A 6 -14.88 23.55 1.00
C GLU A 6 -14.51 22.05 1.08
N MET A 7 -13.28 21.68 0.71
CA MET A 7 -12.78 20.31 0.86
C MET A 7 -12.59 19.93 2.32
N LYS A 8 -12.37 20.92 3.18
CA LYS A 8 -12.07 20.77 4.61
C LYS A 8 -13.30 21.19 5.43
N GLY A 9 -13.72 20.35 6.37
CA GLY A 9 -14.91 20.56 7.19
C GLY A 9 -15.64 19.25 7.49
N PRO A 10 -16.57 19.20 8.44
CA PRO A 10 -17.29 17.97 8.82
C PRO A 10 -18.11 17.37 7.65
N THR A 11 -18.64 18.22 6.76
CA THR A 11 -19.33 17.83 5.51
C THR A 11 -18.44 17.97 4.27
N GLY A 12 -17.16 18.28 4.44
CA GLY A 12 -16.22 18.39 3.32
C GLY A 12 -16.01 17.05 2.64
N VAL A 13 -15.71 17.06 1.34
CA VAL A 13 -15.52 15.85 0.52
C VAL A 13 -14.51 14.88 1.14
N LEU A 14 -13.47 15.40 1.80
CA LEU A 14 -12.48 14.58 2.49
C LEU A 14 -13.07 13.82 3.68
N SER A 15 -13.82 14.51 4.55
CA SER A 15 -14.42 13.92 5.75
C SER A 15 -15.49 12.88 5.38
N VAL A 16 -16.33 13.19 4.38
CA VAL A 16 -17.32 12.23 3.87
C VAL A 16 -16.65 11.03 3.23
N GLY A 17 -15.60 11.23 2.43
CA GLY A 17 -14.84 10.14 1.81
C GLY A 17 -14.23 9.20 2.84
N ILE A 18 -13.56 9.74 3.87
CA ILE A 18 -12.98 8.95 4.96
C ILE A 18 -14.06 8.20 5.75
N SER A 19 -15.19 8.86 6.03
CA SER A 19 -16.31 8.26 6.76
C SER A 19 -16.90 7.08 5.98
N LEU A 20 -17.09 7.23 4.67
CA LEU A 20 -17.59 6.16 3.80
C LEU A 20 -16.65 4.95 3.79
N VAL A 21 -15.34 5.18 3.61
CA VAL A 21 -14.33 4.10 3.62
C VAL A 21 -14.33 3.40 4.99
N THR A 22 -14.46 4.16 6.07
CA THR A 22 -14.52 3.62 7.44
C THR A 22 -15.72 2.69 7.63
N ILE A 23 -16.91 3.09 7.15
CA ILE A 23 -18.11 2.26 7.24
C ILE A 23 -17.95 0.97 6.44
N ILE A 24 -17.40 1.04 5.22
CA ILE A 24 -17.16 -0.15 4.38
C ILE A 24 -16.19 -1.11 5.06
N TYR A 25 -15.09 -0.59 5.64
CA TYR A 25 -14.12 -1.42 6.35
C TYR A 25 -14.67 -2.01 7.65
N ALA A 26 -15.47 -1.25 8.40
CA ALA A 26 -16.15 -1.74 9.59
C ALA A 26 -17.15 -2.86 9.23
N ALA A 27 -17.93 -2.68 8.17
CA ALA A 27 -18.84 -3.72 7.67
C ALA A 27 -18.06 -4.98 7.24
N CYS A 28 -16.98 -4.83 6.48
CA CYS A 28 -16.14 -5.95 6.07
C CYS A 28 -15.55 -6.72 7.27
N GLY A 29 -15.07 -6.01 8.30
CA GLY A 29 -14.59 -6.62 9.54
C GLY A 29 -15.69 -7.33 10.32
N PHE A 30 -16.87 -6.71 10.46
CA PHE A 30 -18.01 -7.28 11.17
C PHE A 30 -18.53 -8.54 10.49
N TYR A 31 -18.80 -8.50 9.19
CA TYR A 31 -19.23 -9.68 8.44
C TYR A 31 -18.16 -10.77 8.40
N GLY A 32 -16.88 -10.38 8.26
CA GLY A 32 -15.76 -11.33 8.33
C GLY A 32 -15.72 -12.08 9.66
N TYR A 33 -15.94 -11.40 10.79
CA TYR A 33 -16.00 -12.03 12.10
C TYR A 33 -17.21 -12.98 12.24
N ILE A 34 -18.39 -12.58 11.76
CA ILE A 34 -19.57 -13.47 11.79
C ILE A 34 -19.34 -14.75 10.98
N THR A 35 -18.64 -14.68 9.85
CA THR A 35 -18.40 -15.85 8.99
C THR A 35 -17.37 -16.83 9.58
N TYR A 36 -16.27 -16.34 10.17
CA TYR A 36 -15.16 -17.19 10.63
C TYR A 36 -15.12 -17.42 12.15
N GLY A 37 -15.82 -16.58 12.93
CA GLY A 37 -15.86 -16.64 14.39
C GLY A 37 -14.47 -16.55 15.02
N ASP A 38 -14.26 -17.36 16.06
CA ASP A 38 -12.99 -17.44 16.80
C ASP A 38 -11.84 -18.04 15.99
N ASN A 39 -12.11 -18.67 14.85
CA ASN A 39 -11.10 -19.26 13.97
C ASN A 39 -10.54 -18.26 12.95
N VAL A 40 -10.82 -16.96 13.10
CA VAL A 40 -10.32 -15.95 12.18
C VAL A 40 -8.79 -15.81 12.29
N ALA A 41 -8.08 -16.24 11.24
CA ALA A 41 -6.65 -15.97 11.12
C ALA A 41 -6.32 -14.46 11.04
N ALA A 42 -5.03 -14.14 11.16
CA ALA A 42 -4.50 -12.77 11.16
C ALA A 42 -4.93 -11.88 9.98
N SER A 43 -5.38 -12.47 8.87
CA SER A 43 -6.09 -11.74 7.82
C SER A 43 -7.29 -12.55 7.35
N ILE A 44 -8.40 -11.88 7.07
CA ILE A 44 -9.64 -12.51 6.57
C ILE A 44 -9.36 -13.27 5.25
N THR A 45 -8.46 -12.73 4.43
CA THR A 45 -8.04 -13.32 3.16
C THR A 45 -7.39 -14.69 3.31
N LEU A 46 -6.80 -15.00 4.47
CA LEU A 46 -6.17 -16.28 4.75
C LEU A 46 -7.20 -17.38 5.10
N ASN A 47 -8.36 -17.00 5.63
CA ASN A 47 -9.43 -17.94 5.98
C ASN A 47 -10.32 -18.33 4.80
N LEU A 48 -10.19 -17.65 3.66
CA LEU A 48 -10.95 -17.96 2.46
C LEU A 48 -10.72 -19.42 2.04
N SER A 49 -11.80 -20.15 1.75
CA SER A 49 -11.73 -21.55 1.33
C SER A 49 -11.23 -21.67 -0.12
N ASN A 50 -11.23 -22.89 -0.67
CA ASN A 50 -10.94 -23.13 -2.09
C ASN A 50 -12.22 -23.36 -2.92
N SER A 51 -13.35 -22.82 -2.47
CA SER A 51 -14.55 -22.76 -3.30
C SER A 51 -14.29 -21.92 -4.57
N PRO A 52 -14.98 -22.18 -5.69
CA PRO A 52 -14.75 -21.43 -6.94
C PRO A 52 -14.91 -19.91 -6.80
N VAL A 53 -15.81 -19.47 -5.92
CA VAL A 53 -16.06 -18.05 -5.63
C VAL A 53 -14.92 -17.47 -4.80
N ASP A 54 -14.53 -18.14 -3.71
CA ASP A 54 -13.46 -17.67 -2.84
C ASP A 54 -12.10 -17.63 -3.55
N PHE A 55 -11.85 -18.61 -4.43
CA PHE A 55 -10.66 -18.64 -5.27
C PHE A 55 -10.62 -17.43 -6.21
N SER A 56 -11.74 -17.08 -6.83
CA SER A 56 -11.83 -15.91 -7.71
C SER A 56 -11.53 -14.60 -6.95
N VAL A 57 -12.04 -14.47 -5.72
CA VAL A 57 -11.75 -13.34 -4.84
C VAL A 57 -10.26 -13.29 -4.45
N LYS A 58 -9.65 -14.43 -4.13
CA LYS A 58 -8.18 -14.50 -3.86
C LYS A 58 -7.37 -14.01 -5.05
N VAL A 59 -7.71 -14.44 -6.26
CA VAL A 59 -7.02 -14.00 -7.49
C VAL A 59 -7.19 -12.50 -7.70
N MET A 60 -8.41 -11.98 -7.55
CA MET A 60 -8.67 -10.55 -7.69
C MET A 60 -7.87 -9.73 -6.66
N LEU A 61 -7.81 -10.20 -5.40
CA LEU A 61 -7.01 -9.57 -4.36
C LEU A 61 -5.51 -9.59 -4.68
N MET A 62 -4.99 -10.72 -5.18
CA MET A 62 -3.60 -10.84 -5.59
C MET A 62 -3.25 -9.84 -6.69
N LEU A 63 -4.12 -9.69 -7.69
CA LEU A 63 -3.95 -8.71 -8.77
C LEU A 63 -4.02 -7.26 -8.26
N VAL A 64 -4.99 -6.94 -7.41
CA VAL A 64 -5.14 -5.59 -6.84
C VAL A 64 -3.92 -5.22 -6.00
N VAL A 65 -3.41 -6.13 -5.17
CA VAL A 65 -2.20 -5.89 -4.35
C VAL A 65 -0.98 -5.72 -5.25
N PHE A 66 -0.82 -6.55 -6.27
CA PHE A 66 0.29 -6.44 -7.22
C PHE A 66 0.31 -5.08 -7.93
N VAL A 67 -0.82 -4.64 -8.47
CA VAL A 67 -0.91 -3.34 -9.17
C VAL A 67 -0.76 -2.17 -8.19
N SER A 68 -1.39 -2.25 -7.02
CA SER A 68 -1.33 -1.19 -6.01
C SER A 68 0.08 -0.97 -5.48
N TYR A 69 0.86 -2.05 -5.32
CA TYR A 69 2.25 -1.95 -4.88
C TYR A 69 3.10 -1.13 -5.85
N LEU A 70 2.97 -1.39 -7.17
CA LEU A 70 3.67 -0.62 -8.20
C LEU A 70 3.30 0.87 -8.19
N LEU A 71 2.03 1.17 -7.93
CA LEU A 71 1.54 2.56 -7.85
C LEU A 71 2.00 3.27 -6.57
N GLN A 72 2.06 2.58 -5.44
CA GLN A 72 2.46 3.15 -4.14
C GLN A 72 3.96 3.45 -4.05
N GLU A 73 4.81 2.71 -4.77
CA GLU A 73 6.25 2.97 -4.80
C GLU A 73 6.58 4.32 -5.45
N PHE A 74 5.81 4.73 -6.48
CA PHE A 74 6.04 5.96 -7.23
C PHE A 74 6.10 7.23 -6.34
N PRO A 75 5.06 7.57 -5.55
CA PRO A 75 5.08 8.78 -4.71
C PRO A 75 6.14 8.69 -3.60
N VAL A 76 6.42 7.50 -3.08
CA VAL A 76 7.47 7.29 -2.06
C VAL A 76 8.84 7.67 -2.62
N VAL A 77 9.16 7.17 -3.80
CA VAL A 77 10.41 7.49 -4.49
C VAL A 77 10.45 8.98 -4.85
N GLU A 78 9.36 9.54 -5.38
CA GLU A 78 9.29 10.95 -5.76
C GLU A 78 9.51 11.90 -4.57
N MET A 79 8.98 11.55 -3.39
CA MET A 79 9.15 12.34 -2.17
C MET A 79 10.54 12.16 -1.53
N LEU A 80 11.11 10.95 -1.56
CA LEU A 80 12.39 10.63 -0.89
C LEU A 80 13.62 10.92 -1.74
N PHE A 81 13.56 10.69 -3.04
CA PHE A 81 14.71 10.83 -3.94
C PHE A 81 15.32 12.25 -3.99
N PRO A 82 14.55 13.36 -3.88
CA PRO A 82 15.12 14.71 -3.82
C PRO A 82 16.14 14.92 -2.70
N TYR A 83 15.98 14.25 -1.55
CA TYR A 83 16.93 14.34 -0.43
C TYR A 83 18.31 13.78 -0.79
N ILE A 84 18.36 12.77 -1.66
CA ILE A 84 19.59 12.14 -2.16
C ILE A 84 20.11 12.85 -3.41
N LYS A 85 19.22 13.30 -4.29
CA LYS A 85 19.55 13.95 -5.56
C LYS A 85 20.18 15.33 -5.38
N ARG A 86 19.72 16.12 -4.39
CA ARG A 86 20.25 17.48 -4.10
C ARG A 86 21.76 17.50 -3.83
N PRO A 87 22.31 16.71 -2.88
CA PRO A 87 23.75 16.68 -2.62
C PRO A 87 24.57 16.10 -3.78
N LEU A 88 24.03 15.10 -4.51
CA LEU A 88 24.70 14.51 -5.67
C LEU A 88 24.82 15.49 -6.85
N ARG A 89 23.79 16.31 -7.08
CA ARG A 89 23.81 17.35 -8.11
C ARG A 89 24.77 18.49 -7.76
N ALA A 90 24.87 18.85 -6.47
CA ALA A 90 25.83 19.85 -5.99
C ALA A 90 27.29 19.41 -6.21
N ARG A 91 27.57 18.10 -6.27
CA ARG A 91 28.88 17.52 -6.59
C ARG A 91 29.12 17.30 -8.09
N SER A 92 28.28 17.86 -8.98
CA SER A 92 28.42 17.76 -10.45
C SER A 92 28.49 16.31 -10.97
N VAL A 93 27.81 15.38 -10.32
CA VAL A 93 27.82 13.96 -10.67
C VAL A 93 27.07 13.70 -11.99
N LYS A 94 27.60 12.80 -12.83
CA LYS A 94 27.02 12.46 -14.14
C LYS A 94 25.57 11.98 -14.03
N ARG A 95 24.71 12.39 -14.97
CA ARG A 95 23.28 12.04 -14.99
C ARG A 95 23.02 10.52 -15.00
N ALA A 96 23.86 9.75 -15.69
CA ALA A 96 23.76 8.29 -15.73
C ALA A 96 23.92 7.65 -14.33
N TYR A 97 24.80 8.21 -13.49
CA TYR A 97 25.01 7.72 -12.13
C TYR A 97 23.83 8.05 -11.21
N ILE A 98 23.19 9.21 -11.39
CA ILE A 98 21.98 9.59 -10.65
C ILE A 98 20.83 8.62 -10.96
N ILE A 99 20.66 8.23 -12.23
CA ILE A 99 19.67 7.23 -12.64
C ILE A 99 19.99 5.86 -12.04
N GLY A 100 21.27 5.45 -12.04
CA GLY A 100 21.71 4.21 -11.38
C GLY A 100 21.39 4.19 -9.88
N ILE A 101 21.59 5.31 -9.17
CA ILE A 101 21.21 5.44 -7.76
C ILE A 101 19.70 5.38 -7.57
N GLU A 102 18.91 5.93 -8.48
CA GLU A 102 17.44 5.85 -8.40
C GLU A 102 16.96 4.40 -8.47
N TYR A 103 17.49 3.62 -9.42
CA TYR A 103 17.17 2.19 -9.51
C TYR A 103 17.68 1.40 -8.30
N ALA A 104 18.88 1.71 -7.80
CA ALA A 104 19.40 1.10 -6.58
C ALA A 104 18.52 1.41 -5.36
N PHE A 105 18.02 2.64 -5.25
CA PHE A 105 17.12 3.06 -4.18
C PHE A 105 15.79 2.28 -4.22
N ARG A 106 15.18 2.17 -5.41
CA ARG A 106 13.98 1.35 -5.64
C ARG A 106 14.21 -0.10 -5.27
N PHE A 107 15.34 -0.67 -5.71
CA PHE A 107 15.70 -2.05 -5.39
C PHE A 107 15.86 -2.27 -3.88
N ILE A 108 16.55 -1.36 -3.18
CA ILE A 108 16.70 -1.41 -1.72
C ILE A 108 15.34 -1.35 -1.02
N PHE A 109 14.41 -0.50 -1.49
CA PHE A 109 13.07 -0.39 -0.92
C PHE A 109 12.29 -1.72 -1.01
N VAL A 110 12.38 -2.40 -2.15
CA VAL A 110 11.78 -3.73 -2.35
C VAL A 110 12.46 -4.78 -1.46
N LEU A 111 13.79 -4.75 -1.33
CA LEU A 111 14.52 -5.66 -0.44
C LEU A 111 14.11 -5.47 1.03
N ILE A 112 14.00 -4.24 1.51
CA ILE A 112 13.54 -3.96 2.88
C ILE A 112 12.15 -4.54 3.10
N THR A 113 11.23 -4.35 2.15
CA THR A 113 9.88 -4.91 2.22
C THR A 113 9.90 -6.44 2.30
N ARG A 114 10.78 -7.09 1.52
CA ARG A 114 10.98 -8.55 1.54
C ARG A 114 11.52 -9.04 2.87
N GLU A 115 12.56 -8.40 3.41
CA GLU A 115 13.17 -8.80 4.67
C GLU A 115 12.21 -8.61 5.86
N LEU A 116 11.44 -7.52 5.86
CA LEU A 116 10.38 -7.31 6.84
C LEU A 116 9.34 -8.44 6.80
N LEU A 117 8.92 -8.87 5.60
CA LEU A 117 8.02 -10.00 5.44
C LEU A 117 8.62 -11.30 6.01
N LEU A 118 9.89 -11.58 5.71
CA LEU A 118 10.59 -12.77 6.21
C LEU A 118 10.72 -12.75 7.74
N TYR A 119 11.05 -11.59 8.31
CA TYR A 119 11.12 -11.39 9.76
C TYR A 119 9.76 -11.67 10.42
N LEU A 120 8.67 -11.11 9.88
CA LEU A 120 7.31 -11.35 10.38
C LEU A 120 6.88 -12.81 10.22
N ARG A 121 7.32 -13.48 9.15
CA ARG A 121 7.04 -14.91 8.93
C ARG A 121 7.75 -15.80 9.95
N ASN A 122 9.00 -15.49 10.32
CA ASN A 122 9.76 -16.28 11.30
C ASN A 122 9.26 -16.13 12.74
N GLN A 123 8.41 -15.13 13.02
CA GLN A 123 7.80 -14.89 14.34
C GLN A 123 6.46 -15.61 14.53
N LYS A 124 5.92 -16.26 13.48
CA LYS A 124 4.70 -17.08 13.52
C LYS A 124 5.05 -18.56 13.46
#